data_AF-A0A7X0V345-F1
#
_entry.id   AF-A0A7X0V345-F1
#
_cell.length_a   1.000
_cell.length_b   1.000
_cell.length_c   1.000
_cell.angle_alpha   90.00
_cell.angle_beta   90.00
_cell.angle_gamma   90.00
#
_symmetry.space_group_name_H-M   'P 1'
#
loop_
_entity.id
_entity.type
_entity.pdbx_description
1 polymer ?
#
loop_
_entity_poly.entity_id
_entity_poly.type
_entity_poly.pdbx_seq_one_letter_code
_entity_poly.pdbx_strand_id
1 'polypeptide(L)' 'MIIDDFWAGFGIIGIIVGLVLLVLYIWSVVWAYKDANRRGKPGWLVAVLVALLSWPLGLVLWLLFRPNTTNLSHE' A
#
# COMPACT_ATOMS: atom_id res chain seq x y z
N MET A 1 -2.00 17.26 -35.67
CA MET A 1 -1.37 15.93 -35.90
C MET A 1 -0.26 15.69 -34.88
N ILE A 2 0.96 16.26 -35.01
CA ILE A 2 2.08 15.99 -34.07
C ILE A 2 1.73 16.28 -32.58
N ILE A 3 1.03 17.38 -32.30
CA ILE A 3 0.68 17.78 -30.92
C ILE A 3 -0.39 16.85 -30.32
N ASP A 4 -1.32 16.36 -31.13
CA ASP A 4 -2.42 15.48 -30.68
C ASP A 4 -1.89 14.08 -30.31
N ASP A 5 -0.97 13.56 -31.14
CA ASP A 5 -0.29 12.28 -30.90
C ASP A 5 0.57 12.32 -29.63
N PHE A 6 1.20 13.47 -29.35
CA PHE A 6 1.96 13.71 -28.14
C PHE A 6 1.06 13.63 -26.89
N TRP A 7 -0.05 14.37 -26.85
CA TRP A 7 -1.00 14.33 -25.72
C TRP A 7 -1.61 12.95 -25.52
N ALA A 8 -1.93 12.24 -26.60
CA ALA A 8 -2.42 10.86 -26.54
C ALA A 8 -1.38 9.93 -25.89
N GLY A 9 -0.11 10.07 -26.25
CA GLY A 9 1.00 9.32 -25.62
C GLY A 9 1.09 9.55 -24.11
N PHE A 10 1.04 10.81 -23.66
CA PHE A 10 1.03 11.14 -22.23
C PHE A 10 -0.20 10.59 -21.50
N GLY A 11 -1.37 10.63 -22.15
CA GLY A 11 -2.60 10.07 -21.60
C GLY A 11 -2.48 8.57 -21.35
N ILE A 12 -1.97 7.82 -22.33
CA ILE A 12 -1.77 6.36 -22.23
C ILE A 12 -0.77 6.03 -21.12
N ILE A 13 0.37 6.73 -21.06
CA ILE A 13 1.37 6.55 -20.01
C ILE A 13 0.75 6.81 -18.63
N GLY A 14 -0.03 7.90 -18.49
CA GLY A 14 -0.74 8.23 -17.26
C GLY A 14 -1.69 7.13 -16.81
N ILE A 15 -2.45 6.53 -17.74
CA ILE A 15 -3.36 5.41 -17.45
C ILE A 15 -2.58 4.19 -16.97
N ILE A 16 -1.51 3.81 -17.66
CA ILE A 16 -0.68 2.65 -17.29
C ILE A 16 -0.08 2.85 -15.89
N VAL A 17 0.51 4.02 -15.63
CA VAL A 17 1.08 4.36 -14.31
C VAL A 17 -0.01 4.33 -13.24
N GLY A 18 -1.18 4.91 -13.50
CA GLY A 18 -2.32 4.89 -12.59
C GLY A 18 -2.79 3.47 -12.26
N LEU A 19 -2.87 2.58 -13.25
CA LEU A 19 -3.24 1.18 -13.05
C LEU A 19 -2.20 0.42 -12.22
N VAL A 20 -0.91 0.61 -12.51
CA VAL A 20 0.18 0.01 -11.73
C VAL A 20 0.12 0.49 -10.27
N LEU A 21 -0.04 1.79 -10.05
CA LEU A 21 -0.16 2.36 -8.70
C LEU A 21 -1.40 1.83 -7.97
N LEU A 22 -2.54 1.68 -8.65
CA LEU A 22 -3.75 1.11 -8.08
C LEU A 22 -3.55 -0.35 -7.63
N VAL A 23 -2.89 -1.17 -8.47
CA VAL A 23 -2.56 -2.56 -8.12
C VAL A 23 -1.62 -2.61 -6.92
N LEU A 24 -0.57 -1.78 -6.91
CA LEU A 24 0.37 -1.69 -5.79
C LEU A 24 -0.30 -1.22 -4.50
N TYR A 25 -1.20 -0.24 -4.60
CA TYR A 25 -2.00 0.25 -3.49
C TYR A 25 -2.83 -0.88 -2.87
N ILE A 26 -3.67 -1.56 -3.67
CA ILE A 26 -4.53 -2.66 -3.19
C ILE A 26 -3.67 -3.78 -2.60
N TRP A 27 -2.61 -4.19 -3.31
CA TRP A 27 -1.71 -5.24 -2.86
C TRP A 27 -1.07 -4.90 -1.51
N SER A 28 -0.62 -3.65 -1.32
CA SER A 28 0.00 -3.21 -0.08
C SER A 28 -0.97 -3.17 1.11
N VAL A 29 -2.22 -2.76 0.90
CA VAL A 29 -3.27 -2.77 1.95
C VAL A 29 -3.57 -4.20 2.38
N VAL A 30 -3.76 -5.11 1.42
CA VAL A 30 -4.02 -6.53 1.70
C VAL A 30 -2.82 -7.17 2.38
N TRP A 31 -1.60 -6.84 1.95
CA TRP A 31 -0.39 -7.33 2.59
C TRP A 31 -0.29 -6.87 4.04
N ALA A 32 -0.52 -5.57 4.31
CA ALA A 32 -0.44 -5.01 5.66
C ALA A 32 -1.50 -5.61 6.59
N TYR A 33 -2.72 -5.85 6.09
CA TYR A 33 -3.77 -6.58 6.81
C TYR A 33 -3.29 -7.97 7.25
N LYS A 34 -2.72 -8.75 6.31
CA LYS A 34 -2.25 -10.12 6.59
C LYS A 34 -1.03 -10.12 7.51
N ASP A 35 -0.10 -9.17 7.34
CA ASP A 35 1.09 -9.02 8.20
C ASP A 35 0.71 -8.68 9.64
N ALA A 36 -0.26 -7.77 9.84
CA ALA A 36 -0.77 -7.42 11.15
C ALA A 36 -1.45 -8.60 11.86
N ASN A 37 -2.31 -9.34 11.16
CA ASN A 37 -2.95 -10.53 11.71
C ASN A 37 -1.93 -11.60 12.13
N ARG A 38 -0.86 -11.79 11.35
CA ARG A 38 0.25 -12.71 11.69
C ARG A 38 1.01 -12.29 12.93
N ARG A 39 1.00 -11.01 13.28
CA ARG A 39 1.66 -10.44 14.48
C ARG A 39 0.72 -10.28 15.67
N GLY A 40 -0.47 -10.89 15.62
CA GLY A 40 -1.47 -10.78 16.70
C GLY A 40 -2.05 -9.37 16.87
N LYS A 41 -1.92 -8.51 15.86
CA LYS A 41 -2.52 -7.17 15.86
C LYS A 41 -3.78 -7.15 15.00
N PRO A 42 -4.79 -6.31 15.32
CA PRO A 42 -6.02 -6.23 14.54
C PRO A 42 -5.74 -5.72 13.13
N GLY A 43 -5.71 -6.62 12.14
CA GLY A 43 -5.26 -6.26 10.79
C GLY A 43 -6.16 -5.28 10.06
N TRP A 44 -7.44 -5.19 10.43
CA TRP A 44 -8.35 -4.20 9.84
C TRP A 44 -7.97 -2.76 10.22
N LEU A 45 -7.48 -2.51 11.44
CA LEU A 45 -7.00 -1.20 11.86
C LEU A 45 -5.76 -0.78 11.06
N VAL A 46 -4.85 -1.73 10.82
CA VAL A 46 -3.65 -1.50 10.02
C VAL A 46 -4.02 -1.30 8.54
N ALA A 47 -4.99 -2.05 8.01
CA ALA A 47 -5.48 -1.84 6.65
C ALA A 47 -6.07 -0.43 6.47
N VAL A 48 -6.88 0.04 7.43
CA VAL A 48 -7.44 1.40 7.44
C VAL A 48 -6.34 2.45 7.54
N LEU A 49 -5.32 2.24 8.38
CA LEU A 49 -4.15 3.10 8.48
C LEU A 49 -3.41 3.21 7.13
N VAL A 50 -3.15 2.09 6.47
CA VAL A 50 -2.44 2.06 5.18
C VAL A 50 -3.27 2.64 4.04
N ALA A 51 -4.59 2.43 4.05
CA ALA A 51 -5.51 2.90 3.03
C ALA A 51 -5.84 4.40 3.15
N LEU A 52 -6.14 4.88 4.36
CA LEU A 52 -6.69 6.23 4.58
C LEU A 52 -5.66 7.25 5.05
N LEU A 53 -4.58 6.83 5.72
CA LEU A 53 -3.59 7.76 6.28
C LEU A 53 -2.50 8.18 5.26
N SER A 54 -2.90 8.27 4.00
CA SER A 54 -2.03 8.56 2.84
C SER A 54 -1.08 7.41 2.53
N TRP A 55 -1.45 6.53 1.60
CA TRP A 55 -0.47 5.67 0.95
C TRP A 55 0.57 6.54 0.21
N PRO A 56 1.89 6.32 0.36
CA PRO A 56 2.55 5.19 1.03
C PRO A 56 2.92 5.42 2.51
N LEU A 57 2.69 6.61 3.09
CA LEU A 57 3.07 6.94 4.46
C LEU A 57 2.47 5.97 5.50
N GLY A 58 1.20 5.61 5.38
CA GLY A 58 0.58 4.62 6.27
C GLY A 58 1.28 3.25 6.26
N LEU A 59 1.78 2.83 5.09
CA LEU A 59 2.58 1.60 4.95
C LEU A 59 3.94 1.74 5.64
N VAL A 60 4.61 2.88 5.49
CA VAL A 60 5.89 3.17 6.14
C VAL A 60 5.73 3.16 7.66
N LEU A 61 4.67 3.79 8.19
CA LEU A 61 4.38 3.79 9.63
C LEU A 61 4.18 2.36 10.15
N TRP A 62 3.43 1.52 9.43
CA TRP A 62 3.27 0.11 9.80
C TRP A 62 4.63 -0.60 9.83
N LEU A 63 5.48 -0.42 8.82
CA LEU A 63 6.80 -1.06 8.76
C LEU A 63 7.73 -0.63 9.90
N LEU A 64 7.65 0.62 10.35
CA LEU A 64 8.46 1.16 11.44
C LEU A 64 8.00 0.68 12.82
N PHE A 65 6.69 0.59 13.05
CA PHE A 65 6.13 0.29 14.38
C PHE A 65 5.61 -1.14 14.53
N ARG A 66 5.66 -1.98 13.49
CA ARG A 66 5.18 -3.36 13.58
C ARG A 66 5.96 -4.14 14.66
N PRO A 67 5.27 -4.97 15.48
CA PRO A 67 5.93 -5.77 16.52
C PRO A 67 6.88 -6.82 15.94
N ASN A 68 8.02 -7.05 16.59
CA ASN A 68 8.88 -8.21 16.28
C ASN A 68 8.24 -9.50 16.82
N THR A 69 8.31 -10.56 16.02
CA THR A 69 7.77 -11.90 16.33
C THR A 69 8.39 -12.54 17.57
N THR A 70 9.57 -12.10 17.99
CA THR A 70 10.31 -12.63 19.16
C THR A 70 9.64 -12.30 20.51
N ASN A 71 8.79 -11.27 20.58
CA ASN A 71 8.21 -10.83 21.86
C ASN A 71 6.93 -11.58 22.27
N LEU A 72 6.47 -12.57 21.50
CA LEU A 72 5.25 -13.34 21.81
C LEU A 72 5.51 -14.67 22.55
N SER A 73 6.77 -15.01 22.83
CA SER A 73 7.16 -16.26 23.53
C SER A 73 7.48 -16.08 25.01
N HIS A 74 7.32 -14.88 25.56
CA HIS A 74 7.69 -14.54 26.94
C HIS A 74 6.52 -14.05 27.82
N GLU A 75 5.27 -14.17 27.33
CA GLU A 75 4.05 -13.88 28.10
C GLU A 75 3.21 -15.15 28.27
#